data_AF-A0A9K3Q4V6-F1
#
_entry.id   AF-A0A9K3Q4V6-F1
#
_cell.length_a   1.000
_cell.length_b   1.000
_cell.length_c   1.000
_cell.angle_alpha   90.00
_cell.angle_beta   90.00
_cell.angle_gamma   90.00
#
_symmetry.space_group_name_H-M   'P 1'
#
loop_
_entity.id
_entity.type
_entity.pdbx_description
1 polymer ?
#
loop_
_entity_poly.entity_id
_entity_poly.type
_entity_poly.pdbx_seq_one_letter_code
_entity_poly.pdbx_strand_id
1 'polypeptide(L)'
;MIGTGGCWFLFDVLFYGNVLFQPIVLSAAFGQAETVQRGAIDSAVVSLLALPGYFASVIAMGHQSPRFIQSQGFLMMAILYGSIGVFFQHLSRHKFALVLLYGGTFFFSNYGPNATTYVLPSLTFSSSCRSTLNGICAACGKAGALIGSMVFIFAASKFGEDVVLLACAVVSLIGMIVTICCVSETVIHDEQIKKPEVRMRVVISEPSLLDYFETA
;
A
#
# COMPACT_ATOMS: atom_id res chain seq x y z
N MET A 1 -16.90 -1.68 7.80
CA MET A 1 -16.46 -0.37 7.25
C MET A 1 -15.27 0.20 8.00
N ILE A 2 -15.27 0.22 9.35
CA ILE A 2 -14.14 0.74 10.13
C ILE A 2 -12.83 0.00 9.80
N GLY A 3 -12.85 -1.34 9.71
CA GLY A 3 -11.66 -2.11 9.31
C GLY A 3 -11.20 -1.80 7.89
N THR A 4 -12.09 -1.86 6.90
CA THR A 4 -11.71 -1.67 5.49
C THR A 4 -11.38 -0.22 5.13
N GLY A 5 -12.25 0.74 5.46
CA GLY A 5 -12.03 2.16 5.18
C GLY A 5 -11.00 2.82 6.12
N GLY A 6 -10.95 2.41 7.39
CA GLY A 6 -9.97 2.93 8.35
C GLY A 6 -8.54 2.44 8.05
N CYS A 7 -8.37 1.18 7.67
CA CYS A 7 -7.06 0.70 7.22
C CYS A 7 -6.62 1.37 5.91
N TRP A 8 -7.54 1.61 4.98
CA TRP A 8 -7.23 2.33 3.74
C TRP A 8 -6.84 3.79 4.03
N PHE A 9 -7.56 4.47 4.92
CA PHE A 9 -7.18 5.80 5.41
C PHE A 9 -5.76 5.81 5.99
N LEU A 10 -5.46 4.91 6.93
CA LEU A 10 -4.14 4.84 7.58
C LEU A 10 -3.03 4.46 6.59
N PHE A 11 -3.32 3.56 5.66
CA PHE A 11 -2.40 3.20 4.60
C PHE A 11 -2.10 4.38 3.68
N ASP A 12 -3.11 5.10 3.19
CA ASP A 12 -2.91 6.25 2.30
C ASP A 12 -2.19 7.40 3.01
N VAL A 13 -2.40 7.60 4.33
CA VAL A 13 -1.54 8.50 5.12
C VAL A 13 -0.08 8.08 4.95
N LEU A 14 0.26 6.84 5.34
CA LEU A 14 1.63 6.34 5.32
C LEU A 14 2.27 6.35 3.92
N PHE A 15 1.53 5.89 2.91
CA PHE A 15 2.02 5.77 1.55
C PHE A 15 2.36 7.14 0.97
N TYR A 16 1.51 8.15 1.16
CA TYR A 16 1.79 9.50 0.69
C TYR A 16 2.92 10.16 1.49
N GLY A 17 3.02 9.90 2.80
CA GLY A 17 4.21 10.27 3.57
C GLY A 17 5.48 9.72 2.94
N ASN A 18 5.47 8.44 2.58
CA ASN A 18 6.59 7.78 1.92
C ASN A 18 6.91 8.37 0.54
N VAL A 19 5.91 8.79 -0.23
CA VAL A 19 6.19 9.47 -1.51
C VAL A 19 6.82 10.84 -1.28
N LEU A 20 6.41 11.56 -0.23
CA LEU A 20 6.95 12.89 0.11
C LEU A 20 8.38 12.83 0.69
N PHE A 21 8.71 11.80 1.45
CA PHE A 21 10.08 11.60 1.97
C PHE A 21 11.06 11.04 0.94
N GLN A 22 10.56 10.50 -0.16
CA GLN A 22 11.39 9.89 -1.19
C GLN A 22 12.50 10.83 -1.71
N PRO A 23 12.22 12.07 -2.17
CA PRO A 23 13.27 12.97 -2.65
C PRO A 23 14.32 13.31 -1.58
N ILE A 24 13.91 13.40 -0.31
CA ILE A 24 14.78 13.67 0.82
C ILE A 24 15.75 12.51 1.03
N VAL A 25 15.22 11.28 1.12
CA VAL A 25 16.00 10.06 1.33
C VAL A 25 16.94 9.80 0.16
N LEU A 26 16.47 10.03 -1.07
CA LEU A 26 17.29 9.91 -2.27
C LEU A 26 18.39 10.97 -2.30
N SER A 27 18.08 12.22 -1.92
CA SER A 27 19.11 13.26 -1.82
C SER A 27 20.16 12.94 -0.77
N ALA A 28 19.78 12.32 0.35
CA ALA A 28 20.74 11.87 1.36
C ALA A 28 21.61 10.71 0.84
N ALA A 29 21.06 9.82 0.02
CA ALA A 29 21.76 8.67 -0.52
C ALA A 29 22.65 9.02 -1.74
N PHE A 30 22.09 9.62 -2.78
CA PHE A 30 22.76 9.87 -4.05
C PHE A 30 23.32 11.29 -4.19
N GLY A 31 22.96 12.21 -3.28
CA GLY A 31 23.24 13.64 -3.41
C GLY A 31 22.06 14.38 -4.06
N GLN A 32 22.07 15.71 -4.04
CA GLN A 32 21.01 16.49 -4.68
C GLN A 32 20.98 16.23 -6.18
N ALA A 33 19.81 15.86 -6.70
CA ALA A 33 19.61 15.72 -8.13
C ALA A 33 19.71 17.09 -8.81
N GLU A 34 20.82 17.36 -9.50
CA GLU A 34 21.05 18.60 -10.25
C GLU A 34 20.08 18.77 -11.43
N THR A 35 19.48 17.65 -11.90
CA THR A 35 18.54 17.64 -13.01
C THR A 35 17.30 16.81 -12.68
N VAL A 36 16.17 17.19 -13.26
CA VAL A 36 14.91 16.42 -13.20
C VAL A 36 15.13 14.98 -13.66
N GLN A 37 16.02 14.78 -14.64
CA GLN A 37 16.36 13.44 -15.15
C GLN A 37 17.04 12.55 -14.09
N ARG A 38 17.96 13.08 -13.27
CA ARG A 38 18.56 12.31 -12.17
C ARG A 38 17.53 11.96 -11.10
N GLY A 39 16.67 12.92 -10.72
CA GLY A 39 15.60 12.66 -9.75
C GLY A 39 14.60 11.60 -10.24
N ALA A 40 14.31 11.58 -11.55
CA ALA A 40 13.47 10.55 -12.17
C ALA A 40 14.13 9.16 -12.13
N ILE A 41 15.44 9.08 -12.40
CA ILE A 41 16.19 7.81 -12.32
C ILE A 41 16.21 7.28 -10.88
N ASP A 42 16.52 8.11 -9.90
CA ASP A 42 16.56 7.69 -8.50
C ASP A 42 15.17 7.23 -8.02
N SER A 43 14.12 7.90 -8.48
CA SER A 43 12.73 7.49 -8.19
C SER A 43 12.34 6.20 -8.90
N ALA A 44 12.85 5.97 -10.11
CA ALA A 44 12.66 4.72 -10.84
C ALA A 44 13.33 3.55 -10.13
N VAL A 45 14.51 3.74 -9.52
CA VAL A 45 15.19 2.71 -8.72
C VAL A 45 14.31 2.25 -7.55
N VAL A 46 13.74 3.19 -6.79
CA VAL A 46 12.81 2.87 -5.70
C VAL A 46 11.56 2.15 -6.22
N SER A 47 11.03 2.61 -7.35
CA SER A 47 9.85 2.00 -7.97
C SER A 47 10.13 0.56 -8.42
N LEU A 48 11.33 0.29 -8.96
CA LEU A 48 11.78 -1.05 -9.33
C LEU A 48 11.93 -1.97 -8.11
N LEU A 49 12.35 -1.45 -6.96
CA LEU A 49 12.37 -2.21 -5.69
C LEU A 49 10.94 -2.48 -5.17
N ALA A 50 10.01 -1.56 -5.42
CA ALA A 50 8.64 -1.66 -4.97
C ALA A 50 7.76 -2.62 -5.80
N LEU A 51 8.04 -2.76 -7.10
CA LEU A 51 7.26 -3.55 -8.06
C LEU A 51 7.15 -5.05 -7.69
N PRO A 52 8.24 -5.75 -7.31
CA PRO A 52 8.18 -7.14 -6.85
C PRO A 52 7.19 -7.38 -5.70
N GLY A 53 6.88 -6.35 -4.91
CA GLY A 53 5.91 -6.43 -3.82
C GLY A 53 4.51 -6.83 -4.30
N TYR A 54 4.06 -6.32 -5.45
CA TYR A 54 2.75 -6.69 -6.00
C TYR A 54 2.70 -8.17 -6.42
N PHE A 55 3.75 -8.66 -7.08
CA PHE A 55 3.84 -10.08 -7.45
C PHE A 55 3.85 -10.99 -6.22
N ALA A 56 4.62 -10.62 -5.20
CA ALA A 56 4.63 -11.32 -3.92
C ALA A 56 3.24 -11.32 -3.26
N SER A 57 2.48 -10.23 -3.37
CA SER A 57 1.11 -10.14 -2.85
C SER A 57 0.19 -11.12 -3.56
N VAL A 58 0.22 -11.15 -4.90
CA VAL A 58 -0.62 -12.06 -5.70
C VAL A 58 -0.34 -13.53 -5.36
N ILE A 59 0.93 -13.91 -5.23
CA ILE A 59 1.33 -15.26 -4.84
C ILE A 59 0.86 -15.57 -3.41
N ALA A 60 1.02 -14.63 -2.49
CA ALA A 60 0.61 -14.80 -1.10
C ALA A 60 -0.90 -14.90 -0.95
N MET A 61 -1.70 -14.17 -1.73
CA MET A 61 -3.17 -14.27 -1.72
C MET A 61 -3.68 -15.65 -2.13
N GLY A 62 -2.89 -16.42 -2.89
CA GLY A 62 -3.20 -17.81 -3.21
C GLY A 62 -3.05 -18.78 -2.02
N HIS A 63 -2.30 -18.39 -0.97
CA HIS A 63 -1.96 -19.27 0.16
C HIS A 63 -2.36 -18.72 1.53
N GLN A 64 -2.59 -17.40 1.65
CA GLN A 64 -2.81 -16.69 2.91
C GLN A 64 -4.04 -15.79 2.82
N SER A 65 -4.68 -15.53 3.95
CA SER A 65 -5.82 -14.62 4.00
C SER A 65 -5.37 -13.16 3.78
N PRO A 66 -6.17 -12.32 3.10
CA PRO A 66 -5.83 -10.91 2.90
C PRO A 66 -5.63 -10.13 4.21
N ARG A 67 -6.34 -10.51 5.28
CA ARG A 67 -6.13 -9.98 6.63
C ARG A 67 -4.71 -10.23 7.13
N PHE A 68 -4.21 -11.47 6.95
CA PHE A 68 -2.87 -11.85 7.38
C PHE A 68 -1.80 -11.09 6.59
N ILE A 69 -1.92 -11.07 5.26
CA ILE A 69 -1.01 -10.35 4.35
C ILE A 69 -0.95 -8.85 4.72
N GLN A 70 -2.11 -8.23 4.98
CA GLN A 70 -2.19 -6.84 5.39
C GLN A 70 -1.48 -6.58 6.72
N SER A 71 -1.71 -7.45 7.71
CA SER A 71 -1.08 -7.33 9.03
C SER A 71 0.45 -7.49 8.96
N GLN A 72 0.95 -8.42 8.14
CA GLN A 72 2.38 -8.62 7.91
C GLN A 72 3.02 -7.40 7.23
N GLY A 73 2.33 -6.81 6.24
CA GLY A 73 2.79 -5.59 5.58
C GLY A 73 2.93 -4.42 6.56
N PHE A 74 1.88 -4.15 7.36
CA PHE A 74 1.93 -3.08 8.36
C PHE A 74 3.00 -3.33 9.44
N LEU A 75 3.16 -4.57 9.90
CA LEU A 75 4.21 -4.92 10.86
C LEU A 75 5.60 -4.65 10.28
N MET A 76 5.85 -5.09 9.05
CA MET A 76 7.16 -4.91 8.43
C MET A 76 7.44 -3.44 8.10
N MET A 77 6.42 -2.69 7.67
CA MET A 77 6.52 -1.23 7.52
C MET A 77 6.88 -0.57 8.85
N ALA A 78 6.27 -0.98 9.97
CA ALA A 78 6.60 -0.45 11.29
C ALA A 78 8.06 -0.70 11.68
N ILE A 79 8.56 -1.93 11.45
CA ILE A 79 9.95 -2.29 11.74
C ILE A 79 10.90 -1.46 10.87
N LEU A 80 10.62 -1.33 9.57
CA LEU A 80 11.47 -0.58 8.64
C LEU A 80 11.48 0.91 8.96
N TYR A 81 10.31 1.54 9.13
CA TYR A 81 10.22 2.94 9.53
C TYR A 81 10.87 3.20 10.89
N GLY A 82 10.67 2.32 11.86
CA GLY A 82 11.31 2.40 13.17
C GLY A 82 12.83 2.32 13.06
N SER A 83 13.34 1.39 12.25
CA SER A 83 14.77 1.22 12.03
C SER A 83 15.39 2.43 11.33
N ILE A 84 14.75 2.94 10.28
CA ILE A 84 15.23 4.13 9.56
C ILE A 84 15.17 5.36 10.48
N GLY A 85 14.10 5.54 11.25
CA GLY A 85 13.94 6.66 12.17
C GLY A 85 14.99 6.67 13.30
N VAL A 86 15.22 5.53 13.97
CA VAL A 86 16.22 5.43 15.05
C VAL A 86 17.65 5.63 14.53
N PHE A 87 17.97 5.04 13.39
CA PHE A 87 19.35 5.02 12.87
C PHE A 87 19.60 6.05 11.77
N PHE A 88 18.70 7.02 11.57
CA PHE A 88 18.72 7.92 10.40
C PHE A 88 20.10 8.54 10.17
N GLN A 89 20.69 9.18 11.19
CA GLN A 89 21.99 9.85 11.09
C GLN A 89 23.15 8.89 10.75
N HIS A 90 23.09 7.66 11.24
CA HIS A 90 24.11 6.66 10.93
C HIS A 90 23.91 6.09 9.51
N LEU A 91 22.65 5.87 9.13
CA LEU A 91 22.26 5.37 7.81
C LEU A 91 22.53 6.38 6.69
N SER A 92 22.47 7.69 6.96
CA SER A 92 22.88 8.73 6.01
C SER A 92 24.34 8.59 5.56
N ARG A 93 25.20 7.95 6.38
CA ARG A 93 26.58 7.62 5.98
C ARG A 93 26.66 6.36 5.12
N HIS A 94 25.67 5.47 5.23
CA HIS A 94 25.56 4.20 4.51
C HIS A 94 24.43 4.25 3.48
N LYS A 95 24.66 5.03 2.43
CA LYS A 95 23.72 5.36 1.34
C LYS A 95 22.94 4.16 0.79
N PHE A 96 23.64 3.04 0.53
CA PHE A 96 23.01 1.83 0.00
C PHE A 96 22.04 1.18 0.98
N ALA A 97 22.39 1.13 2.27
CA ALA A 97 21.53 0.57 3.30
C ALA A 97 20.26 1.42 3.49
N LEU A 98 20.39 2.75 3.44
CA LEU A 98 19.26 3.67 3.50
C LEU A 98 18.28 3.46 2.34
N VAL A 99 18.78 3.39 1.10
CA VAL A 99 17.95 3.13 -0.08
C VAL A 99 17.28 1.77 -0.03
N LEU A 100 17.97 0.73 0.44
CA LEU A 100 17.39 -0.61 0.57
C LEU A 100 16.30 -0.67 1.63
N LEU A 101 16.52 -0.13 2.84
CA LEU A 101 15.48 -0.11 3.87
C LEU A 101 14.29 0.71 3.41
N TYR A 102 14.54 1.86 2.77
CA TYR A 102 13.49 2.72 2.27
C TYR A 102 12.71 2.10 1.10
N GLY A 103 13.39 1.53 0.11
CA GLY A 103 12.75 0.75 -0.95
C GLY A 103 11.96 -0.45 -0.40
N GLY A 104 12.46 -1.06 0.69
CA GLY A 104 11.76 -2.09 1.46
C GLY A 104 10.41 -1.61 1.98
N THR A 105 10.30 -0.36 2.47
CA THR A 105 9.01 0.18 2.94
C THR A 105 7.97 0.20 1.82
N PHE A 106 8.36 0.57 0.59
CA PHE A 106 7.48 0.53 -0.57
C PHE A 106 7.16 -0.91 -1.01
N PHE A 107 8.14 -1.82 -0.97
CA PHE A 107 7.92 -3.23 -1.24
C PHE A 107 6.86 -3.82 -0.31
N PHE A 108 7.00 -3.64 1.01
CA PHE A 108 6.05 -4.18 1.98
C PHE A 108 4.71 -3.45 2.00
N SER A 109 4.70 -2.16 1.65
CA SER A 109 3.47 -1.41 1.37
C SER A 109 2.68 -2.07 0.25
N ASN A 110 3.34 -2.38 -0.87
CA ASN A 110 2.73 -2.99 -2.04
C ASN A 110 2.35 -4.46 -1.83
N TYR A 111 3.19 -5.22 -1.13
CA TYR A 111 2.92 -6.61 -0.75
C TYR A 111 1.70 -6.72 0.17
N GLY A 112 1.63 -5.86 1.18
CA GLY A 112 0.58 -5.91 2.20
C GLY A 112 -0.56 -4.95 1.91
N PRO A 113 -0.63 -3.83 2.64
CA PRO A 113 -1.81 -2.99 2.73
C PRO A 113 -2.27 -2.38 1.41
N ASN A 114 -1.38 -2.10 0.45
CA ASN A 114 -1.80 -1.54 -0.83
C ASN A 114 -2.72 -2.52 -1.56
N ALA A 115 -2.27 -3.75 -1.80
CA ALA A 115 -3.05 -4.74 -2.53
C ALA A 115 -4.29 -5.19 -1.73
N THR A 116 -4.16 -5.39 -0.42
CA THR A 116 -5.25 -5.90 0.40
C THR A 116 -6.35 -4.88 0.67
N THR A 117 -6.05 -3.57 0.71
CA THR A 117 -7.07 -2.52 0.91
C THR A 117 -8.03 -2.40 -0.28
N TYR A 118 -7.59 -2.73 -1.51
CA TYR A 118 -8.49 -2.83 -2.66
C TYR A 118 -9.31 -4.13 -2.65
N VAL A 119 -8.73 -5.24 -2.19
CA VAL A 119 -9.38 -6.55 -2.22
C VAL A 119 -10.39 -6.71 -1.08
N LEU A 120 -10.08 -6.28 0.14
CA LEU A 120 -10.90 -6.51 1.32
C LEU A 120 -12.34 -5.95 1.24
N PRO A 121 -12.59 -4.73 0.74
CA PRO A 121 -13.96 -4.24 0.53
C PRO A 121 -14.79 -5.15 -0.36
N SER A 122 -14.18 -5.72 -1.41
CA SER A 122 -14.86 -6.62 -2.34
C SER A 122 -15.26 -7.95 -1.71
N LEU A 123 -14.47 -8.43 -0.73
CA LEU A 123 -14.74 -9.65 0.02
C LEU A 123 -15.69 -9.44 1.20
N THR A 124 -15.70 -8.23 1.79
CA THR A 124 -16.47 -7.92 3.00
C THR A 124 -17.89 -7.45 2.69
N PHE A 125 -18.10 -6.72 1.59
CA PHE A 125 -19.38 -6.12 1.29
C PHE A 125 -20.25 -7.00 0.37
N SER A 126 -21.55 -7.03 0.67
CA SER A 126 -22.57 -7.71 -0.16
C SER A 126 -22.60 -7.13 -1.57
N SER A 127 -22.87 -7.96 -2.57
CA SER A 127 -22.85 -7.58 -3.99
C SER A 127 -23.74 -6.38 -4.31
N SER A 128 -24.90 -6.26 -3.66
CA SER A 128 -25.85 -5.16 -3.86
C SER A 128 -25.34 -3.78 -3.45
N CYS A 129 -24.47 -3.70 -2.44
CA CYS A 129 -23.97 -2.42 -1.90
C CYS A 129 -22.45 -2.24 -2.07
N ARG A 130 -21.77 -3.23 -2.67
CA ARG A 130 -20.30 -3.27 -2.78
C ARG A 130 -19.73 -2.03 -3.45
N SER A 131 -20.32 -1.57 -4.55
CA SER A 131 -19.81 -0.41 -5.30
C SER A 131 -19.83 0.86 -4.44
N THR A 132 -20.98 1.17 -3.83
CA THR A 132 -21.15 2.36 -2.98
C THR A 132 -20.22 2.32 -1.76
N LEU A 133 -20.19 1.19 -1.04
CA LEU A 133 -19.38 1.06 0.17
C LEU A 133 -17.87 1.05 -0.15
N ASN A 134 -17.46 0.47 -1.27
CA ASN A 134 -16.08 0.56 -1.74
C ASN A 134 -15.71 2.00 -2.14
N GLY A 135 -16.62 2.72 -2.79
CA GLY A 135 -16.45 4.15 -3.08
C GLY A 135 -16.23 4.99 -1.83
N ILE A 136 -16.98 4.72 -0.76
CA ILE A 136 -16.78 5.38 0.54
C ILE A 136 -15.41 5.04 1.13
N CYS A 137 -14.99 3.77 1.10
CA CYS A 137 -13.67 3.37 1.56
C CYS A 137 -12.54 4.06 0.75
N ALA A 138 -12.70 4.16 -0.57
CA ALA A 138 -11.76 4.85 -1.44
C ALA A 138 -11.70 6.36 -1.11
N ALA A 139 -12.85 6.99 -0.82
CA ALA A 139 -12.90 8.37 -0.37
C ALA A 139 -12.17 8.56 0.98
N CYS A 140 -12.29 7.61 1.92
CA CYS A 140 -11.50 7.61 3.15
C CYS A 140 -10.00 7.52 2.85
N GLY A 141 -9.56 6.65 1.93
CA GLY A 141 -8.18 6.60 1.47
C GLY A 141 -7.69 7.97 0.99
N LYS A 142 -8.43 8.59 0.07
CA LYS A 142 -8.08 9.93 -0.46
C LYS A 142 -8.06 11.02 0.61
N ALA A 143 -8.97 10.97 1.59
CA ALA A 143 -8.91 11.87 2.74
C ALA A 143 -7.63 11.64 3.57
N GLY A 144 -7.23 10.39 3.75
CA GLY A 144 -5.97 10.02 4.40
C GLY A 144 -4.75 10.56 3.65
N ALA A 145 -4.72 10.42 2.33
CA ALA A 145 -3.67 10.98 1.48
C ALA A 145 -3.53 12.50 1.63
N LEU A 146 -4.66 13.21 1.63
CA LEU A 146 -4.70 14.67 1.81
C LEU A 146 -4.15 15.08 3.17
N ILE A 147 -4.66 14.47 4.25
CA ILE A 147 -4.26 14.77 5.62
C ILE A 147 -2.79 14.41 5.84
N GLY A 148 -2.37 13.22 5.41
CA GLY A 148 -0.99 12.78 5.49
C GLY A 148 -0.05 13.76 4.79
N SER A 149 -0.38 14.17 3.57
CA SER A 149 0.46 15.11 2.81
C SER A 149 0.62 16.46 3.52
N MET A 150 -0.44 17.00 4.10
CA MET A 150 -0.39 18.26 4.86
C MET A 150 0.39 18.11 6.17
N VAL A 151 0.11 17.06 6.94
CA VAL A 151 0.72 16.82 8.25
C VAL A 151 2.21 16.54 8.10
N PHE A 152 2.62 15.74 7.11
CA PHE A 152 4.03 15.37 6.95
C PHE A 152 4.93 16.53 6.55
N ILE A 153 4.48 17.41 5.66
CA ILE A 153 5.25 18.61 5.29
C ILE A 153 5.47 19.50 6.52
N PHE A 154 4.41 19.73 7.30
CA PHE A 154 4.50 20.51 8.53
C PHE A 154 5.37 19.82 9.60
N ALA A 155 5.18 18.53 9.81
CA ALA A 155 5.90 17.78 10.83
C ALA A 155 7.40 17.66 10.50
N ALA A 156 7.75 17.41 9.23
CA ALA A 156 9.14 17.30 8.79
C ALA A 156 9.90 18.63 9.00
N SER A 157 9.27 19.76 8.65
CA SER A 157 9.89 21.08 8.82
C SER A 157 10.09 21.49 10.29
N LYS A 158 9.22 21.04 11.21
CA LYS A 158 9.26 21.44 12.62
C LYS A 158 10.02 20.48 13.53
N PHE A 159 9.91 19.17 13.28
CA PHE A 159 10.40 18.13 14.18
C PHE A 159 11.54 17.29 13.61
N GLY A 160 11.82 17.38 12.31
CA GLY A 160 12.83 16.57 11.64
C GLY A 160 12.27 15.29 11.02
N GLU A 161 13.00 14.77 10.05
CA GLU A 161 12.60 13.62 9.23
C GLU A 161 12.62 12.30 10.03
N ASP A 162 13.57 12.17 10.95
CA ASP A 162 13.72 11.05 11.88
C ASP A 162 12.48 10.86 12.77
N VAL A 163 11.99 11.95 13.37
CA VAL A 163 10.80 11.93 14.22
C VAL A 163 9.56 11.56 13.41
N VAL A 164 9.46 12.05 12.17
CA VAL A 164 8.33 11.71 11.31
C VAL A 164 8.34 10.24 10.89
N LEU A 165 9.50 9.68 10.58
CA LEU A 165 9.63 8.26 10.27
C LEU A 165 9.26 7.39 11.48
N LEU A 166 9.65 7.79 12.70
CA LEU A 166 9.18 7.13 13.91
C LEU A 166 7.65 7.23 14.10
N ALA A 167 7.06 8.39 13.78
CA ALA A 167 5.61 8.53 13.78
C ALA A 167 4.93 7.61 12.76
N CYS A 168 5.50 7.46 11.55
CA CYS A 168 5.05 6.49 10.55
C CYS A 168 5.13 5.04 11.07
N ALA A 169 6.15 4.70 11.86
CA ALA A 169 6.24 3.40 12.50
C ALA A 169 5.07 3.15 13.47
N VAL A 170 4.74 4.14 14.30
CA VAL A 170 3.60 4.07 15.24
C VAL A 170 2.28 3.96 14.49
N VAL A 171 2.06 4.78 13.46
CA VAL A 171 0.85 4.73 12.63
C VAL A 171 0.73 3.39 11.91
N SER A 172 1.84 2.78 11.48
CA SER A 172 1.86 1.43 10.90
C SER A 172 1.44 0.36 11.92
N LEU A 173 1.89 0.45 13.17
CA LEU A 173 1.44 -0.45 14.25
C LEU A 173 -0.05 -0.27 14.55
N ILE A 174 -0.56 0.97 14.54
CA ILE A 174 -1.99 1.23 14.67
C ILE A 174 -2.74 0.60 13.49
N GLY A 175 -2.24 0.73 12.26
CA GLY A 175 -2.79 0.08 11.07
C GLY A 175 -2.86 -1.44 11.20
N MET A 176 -1.81 -2.06 11.76
CA MET A 176 -1.79 -3.49 12.09
C MET A 176 -2.85 -3.85 13.13
N ILE A 177 -2.95 -3.11 14.23
CA ILE A 177 -3.93 -3.35 15.30
C ILE A 177 -5.35 -3.22 14.75
N VAL A 178 -5.64 -2.17 13.99
CA VAL A 178 -6.95 -1.98 13.34
C VAL A 178 -7.25 -3.12 12.36
N THR A 179 -6.24 -3.58 11.61
CA THR A 179 -6.39 -4.74 10.72
C THR A 179 -6.79 -5.99 11.50
N ILE A 180 -6.08 -6.29 12.60
CA ILE A 180 -6.35 -7.48 13.41
C ILE A 180 -7.71 -7.35 14.10
N CYS A 181 -8.06 -6.20 14.67
CA CYS A 181 -9.30 -6.05 15.44
C CYS A 181 -10.55 -5.90 14.57
N CYS A 182 -10.45 -5.24 13.42
CA CYS A 182 -11.63 -4.79 12.67
C CYS A 182 -11.82 -5.48 11.31
N VAL A 183 -10.82 -6.20 10.79
CA VAL A 183 -10.97 -6.99 9.56
C VAL A 183 -11.27 -8.43 9.94
N SER A 184 -12.44 -8.92 9.57
CA SER A 184 -12.80 -10.33 9.75
C SER A 184 -11.92 -11.23 8.88
N GLU A 185 -11.63 -12.41 9.39
CA GLU A 185 -10.85 -13.40 8.66
C GLU A 185 -11.68 -14.03 7.54
N THR A 186 -11.69 -13.39 6.38
CA THR A 186 -12.21 -14.01 5.17
C THR A 186 -11.13 -14.95 4.63
N VAL A 187 -11.10 -16.18 5.16
CA VAL A 187 -10.41 -17.26 4.45
C VAL A 187 -11.16 -17.41 3.13
N ILE A 188 -10.47 -17.30 2.01
CA ILE A 188 -11.02 -17.68 0.71
C ILE A 188 -11.24 -19.20 0.80
N HIS A 189 -12.36 -19.62 1.38
CA HIS A 189 -12.78 -21.01 1.34
C HIS A 189 -13.02 -21.32 -0.13
N ASP A 190 -12.34 -22.36 -0.59
CA ASP A 190 -12.33 -22.95 -1.93
C ASP A 190 -13.73 -23.11 -2.58
N GLU A 191 -14.81 -22.99 -1.80
CA GLU A 191 -16.19 -23.04 -2.29
C GLU A 191 -16.59 -21.91 -3.27
N GLN A 192 -15.93 -20.75 -3.25
CA GLN A 192 -16.22 -19.68 -4.22
C GLN A 192 -15.47 -19.87 -5.55
N ILE A 193 -14.39 -20.67 -5.56
CA ILE A 193 -13.61 -21.00 -6.78
C ILE A 193 -14.22 -22.23 -7.49
N LYS A 194 -14.90 -23.11 -6.75
CA LYS A 194 -15.49 -24.34 -7.28
C LYS A 194 -16.84 -24.19 -7.98
N LYS A 195 -17.46 -22.99 -7.98
CA LYS A 195 -18.68 -22.72 -8.76
C LYS A 195 -18.32 -22.30 -10.19
N PRO A 196 -18.59 -23.13 -11.22
CA PRO A 196 -18.26 -22.81 -12.61
C PRO A 196 -18.96 -21.55 -13.16
N GLU A 197 -20.02 -21.05 -12.49
CA GLU A 197 -20.79 -19.88 -12.92
C GLU A 197 -20.07 -18.53 -12.79
N VAL A 198 -18.99 -18.43 -11.99
CA VAL A 198 -18.25 -17.17 -11.79
C VAL A 198 -17.09 -17.02 -12.79
N ARG A 199 -16.52 -18.12 -13.28
CA ARG A 199 -15.41 -18.10 -14.25
C ARG A 199 -15.82 -17.52 -15.60
N MET A 200 -17.09 -17.64 -15.97
CA MET A 200 -17.59 -17.22 -17.29
C MET A 200 -18.18 -15.80 -17.29
N ARG A 201 -18.55 -15.25 -16.13
CA ARG A 201 -19.22 -13.93 -16.05
C ARG A 201 -18.27 -12.74 -16.06
N VAL A 202 -16.98 -12.95 -15.79
CA VAL A 202 -15.94 -11.90 -15.89
C VAL A 202 -15.37 -11.79 -17.31
N VAL A 203 -15.47 -12.85 -18.12
CA VAL A 203 -14.94 -12.88 -19.50
C VAL A 203 -16.01 -12.53 -20.55
N ILE A 204 -17.30 -12.68 -20.24
CA ILE A 204 -18.40 -12.46 -21.20
C ILE A 204 -19.47 -11.55 -20.58
N SER A 205 -19.14 -10.27 -20.37
CA SER A 205 -20.14 -9.24 -20.06
C SER A 205 -20.07 -8.06 -21.03
N GLU A 206 -19.85 -8.34 -22.31
CA GLU A 206 -20.35 -7.50 -23.40
C GLU A 206 -21.18 -8.39 -24.34
N PRO A 207 -22.51 -8.47 -24.15
CA PRO A 207 -23.40 -9.17 -25.07
C PRO A 207 -23.51 -8.51 -26.46
N SER A 208 -22.88 -7.35 -26.68
CA SER A 208 -23.04 -6.55 -27.89
C SER A 208 -22.04 -6.86 -29.02
N LEU A 209 -21.06 -7.75 -28.82
CA LEU A 209 -20.08 -8.09 -29.87
C LEU A 209 -20.31 -9.43 -30.56
N LEU A 210 -21.16 -10.31 -30.02
CA LEU A 210 -21.49 -11.58 -30.71
C LEU A 210 -22.43 -11.38 -31.89
N ASP A 211 -23.33 -10.40 -31.83
CA ASP A 211 -24.23 -10.06 -32.94
C ASP A 211 -23.49 -9.47 -34.17
N TYR A 212 -22.27 -8.96 -34.01
CA TYR A 212 -21.48 -8.43 -35.12
C TYR A 212 -20.76 -9.51 -35.95
N PHE A 213 -20.54 -10.71 -35.39
CA PHE A 213 -19.83 -11.80 -36.07
C PHE A 213 -20.77 -12.82 -36.73
N GLU A 214 -22.07 -12.80 -36.44
CA GLU A 214 -23.06 -13.65 -37.14
C GLU A 214 -23.65 -13.01 -38.41
N THR A 215 -23.35 -11.74 -38.69
CA THR A 215 -23.84 -11.03 -39.88
C THR A 215 -22.75 -10.53 -40.84
N ALA A 216 -21.50 -11.00 -40.72
CA ALA A 216 -20.41 -10.73 -41.66
C ALA A 216 -19.96 -12.01 -42.36
#